data_AF-U2MGM8-F1
#
_entry.id   AF-U2MGM8-F1
#
_cell.length_a   1.000
_cell.length_b   1.000
_cell.length_c   1.000
_cell.angle_alpha   90.00
_cell.angle_beta   90.00
_cell.angle_gamma   90.00
#
_symmetry.space_group_name_H-M   'P 1'
#
loop_
_entity.id
_entity.type
_entity.pdbx_description
1 polymer ?
#
loop_
_entity_poly.entity_id
_entity_poly.type
_entity_poly.pdbx_seq_one_letter_code
_entity_poly.pdbx_strand_id
1 'polypeptide(L)'
;MTTKKNFPVSSQHGSSESLLKDIRRNTKRIFTSEQKVLIVMEGIRGEQSIAELCRKYSISDSTYYKWNKEFIEARKARLDGDTVREATSDEVKELRHENIRLKEALADLVVRYDVVKKLETHRISPMHESYIRYSAEEKESIVLTVKRSEPEYCSGT
;
A
#
# COMPACT_ATOMS: atom_id res chain seq x y z
N MET A 1 -76.78 -21.59 46.59
CA MET A 1 -75.91 -20.50 47.06
C MET A 1 -74.48 -20.82 46.69
N THR A 2 -73.89 -20.18 45.68
CA THR A 2 -72.43 -20.02 45.54
C THR A 2 -72.15 -18.87 44.58
N THR A 3 -72.09 -17.66 45.13
CA THR A 3 -71.72 -16.44 44.40
C THR A 3 -70.22 -16.46 44.12
N LYS A 4 -69.82 -16.64 42.85
CA LYS A 4 -68.42 -16.45 42.43
C LYS A 4 -68.06 -14.97 42.54
N LYS A 5 -67.26 -14.62 43.54
CA LYS A 5 -66.66 -13.29 43.67
C LYS A 5 -65.65 -13.09 42.54
N ASN A 6 -65.98 -12.26 41.56
CA ASN A 6 -65.02 -11.72 40.60
C ASN A 6 -64.15 -10.69 41.33
N PHE A 7 -62.86 -11.00 41.50
CA PHE A 7 -61.87 -10.03 41.93
C PHE A 7 -61.42 -9.20 40.72
N PRO A 8 -61.38 -7.86 40.81
CA PRO A 8 -60.90 -7.03 39.73
C PRO A 8 -59.38 -7.13 39.68
N VAL A 9 -58.85 -7.76 38.63
CA VAL A 9 -57.41 -7.77 38.35
C VAL A 9 -57.01 -6.36 37.94
N SER A 10 -56.32 -5.66 38.84
CA SER A 10 -55.88 -4.28 38.66
C SER A 10 -54.89 -4.14 37.50
N SER A 11 -55.08 -3.07 36.72
CA SER A 11 -54.39 -2.66 35.49
C SER A 11 -52.90 -2.27 35.62
N GLN A 12 -52.20 -2.73 36.67
CA GLN A 12 -50.78 -2.41 36.91
C GLN A 12 -49.80 -3.30 36.13
N HIS A 13 -50.28 -4.39 35.52
CA HIS A 13 -49.42 -5.37 34.82
C HIS A 13 -48.65 -4.80 33.63
N GLY A 14 -49.23 -3.86 32.87
CA GLY A 14 -48.58 -3.28 31.69
C GLY A 14 -47.36 -2.43 32.03
N SER A 15 -47.41 -1.69 33.15
CA SER A 15 -46.32 -0.81 33.60
C SER A 15 -45.16 -1.61 34.21
N SER A 16 -45.45 -2.66 34.97
CA SER A 16 -44.40 -3.55 35.51
C SER A 16 -43.71 -4.35 34.41
N GLU A 17 -44.44 -4.82 33.39
CA GLU A 17 -43.83 -5.56 32.28
C GLU A 17 -42.93 -4.69 31.41
N SER A 18 -43.32 -3.43 31.15
CA SER A 18 -42.48 -2.50 30.40
C SER A 18 -41.21 -2.17 31.17
N LEU A 19 -41.32 -1.89 32.47
CA LEU A 19 -40.18 -1.62 33.34
C LEU A 19 -39.19 -2.80 33.36
N LEU A 20 -39.70 -4.04 33.46
CA LEU A 20 -38.86 -5.24 33.43
C LEU A 20 -38.17 -5.43 32.07
N LYS A 21 -38.83 -5.10 30.96
CA LYS A 21 -38.22 -5.12 29.62
C LYS A 21 -37.12 -4.07 29.49
N ASP A 22 -37.34 -2.88 30.03
CA ASP A 22 -36.37 -1.79 29.99
C ASP A 22 -35.14 -2.08 30.86
N ILE A 23 -35.33 -2.62 32.06
CA ILE A 23 -34.23 -3.10 32.92
C ILE A 23 -33.43 -4.17 32.17
N ARG A 24 -34.09 -5.17 31.58
CA ARG A 24 -33.42 -6.23 30.80
C ARG A 24 -32.64 -5.68 29.61
N ARG A 25 -33.19 -4.67 28.92
CA ARG A 25 -32.51 -4.01 27.79
C ARG A 25 -31.30 -3.21 28.28
N ASN A 26 -31.43 -2.49 29.38
CA ASN A 26 -30.37 -1.62 29.92
C ASN A 26 -29.22 -2.41 30.56
N THR A 27 -29.53 -3.53 31.23
CA THR A 27 -28.53 -4.43 31.84
C THR A 27 -27.92 -5.40 30.82
N LYS A 28 -28.39 -5.40 29.56
CA LYS A 28 -27.83 -6.27 28.52
C LYS A 28 -26.37 -5.90 28.27
N ARG A 29 -25.49 -6.89 28.35
CA ARG A 29 -24.07 -6.73 28.03
C ARG A 29 -23.89 -6.23 26.59
N ILE A 30 -23.13 -5.14 26.44
CA ILE A 30 -22.77 -4.57 25.15
C ILE A 30 -21.38 -5.08 24.78
N PHE A 31 -21.24 -5.61 23.57
CA PHE A 31 -19.96 -6.08 23.03
C PHE A 31 -19.43 -5.07 22.01
N THR A 32 -18.15 -4.70 22.14
CA THR A 32 -17.46 -3.91 21.12
C THR A 32 -17.27 -4.72 19.83
N SER A 33 -17.02 -4.04 18.72
CA SER A 33 -16.75 -4.73 17.43
C SER A 33 -15.56 -5.67 17.53
N GLU A 34 -14.49 -5.26 18.23
CA GLU A 34 -13.30 -6.08 18.46
C GLU A 34 -13.62 -7.35 19.26
N GLN A 35 -14.40 -7.23 20.34
CA GLN A 35 -14.82 -8.38 21.14
C GLN A 35 -15.65 -9.37 20.31
N LYS A 36 -16.56 -8.88 19.46
CA LYS A 36 -17.34 -9.75 18.56
C LYS A 36 -16.43 -10.53 17.62
N VAL A 37 -15.42 -9.87 17.04
CA VAL A 37 -14.43 -10.51 16.16
C VAL A 37 -13.64 -11.59 16.89
N LEU A 38 -13.16 -11.32 18.10
CA LEU A 38 -12.42 -12.30 18.90
C LEU A 38 -13.26 -13.55 19.20
N ILE A 39 -14.51 -13.36 19.63
CA ILE A 39 -15.44 -14.47 19.91
C ILE A 39 -15.72 -15.29 18.66
N VAL A 40 -15.99 -14.65 17.52
CA VAL A 40 -16.21 -15.33 16.24
C VAL A 40 -14.97 -16.13 15.81
N MET A 41 -13.77 -15.56 15.97
CA MET A 41 -12.52 -16.25 15.63
C MET A 41 -12.25 -17.46 16.52
N GLU A 42 -12.57 -17.37 17.81
CA GLU A 42 -12.47 -18.50 18.75
C GLU A 42 -13.42 -19.65 18.35
N GLY A 43 -14.66 -19.32 17.93
CA GLY A 43 -15.60 -20.31 17.43
C GLY A 43 -15.17 -20.97 16.11
N ILE A 44 -14.57 -20.20 15.19
CA ILE A 44 -14.03 -20.73 13.92
C ILE A 44 -12.80 -21.63 14.16
N ARG A 45 -11.97 -21.30 15.15
CA ARG A 45 -10.79 -22.10 15.49
C ARG A 45 -11.15 -23.50 16.00
N GLY A 46 -12.36 -23.67 16.56
CA GLY A 46 -12.91 -24.97 16.91
C GLY A 46 -12.31 -25.61 18.18
N GLU A 47 -11.68 -24.81 19.05
CA GLU A 47 -11.10 -25.30 20.32
C GLU A 47 -12.17 -25.74 21.33
N GLN A 48 -13.36 -25.16 21.25
CA GLN A 48 -14.52 -25.47 22.08
C GLN A 48 -15.78 -25.46 21.23
N SER A 49 -16.82 -26.19 21.65
CA SER A 49 -18.08 -26.21 20.91
C SER A 49 -18.75 -24.83 20.93
N ILE A 50 -19.56 -24.54 19.90
CA ILE A 50 -20.29 -23.26 19.83
C ILE A 50 -21.21 -23.07 21.05
N ALA A 51 -21.79 -24.15 21.57
CA ALA A 51 -22.61 -24.10 22.77
C ALA A 51 -21.81 -23.71 24.02
N GLU A 52 -20.59 -24.23 24.18
CA GLU A 52 -19.69 -23.85 25.28
C GLU A 52 -19.22 -22.40 25.15
N LEU A 53 -18.93 -21.96 23.92
CA LEU A 53 -18.59 -20.57 23.61
C LEU A 53 -19.72 -19.61 23.96
N CYS A 54 -20.95 -19.96 23.59
CA CYS A 54 -22.12 -19.14 23.88
C CYS A 54 -22.38 -19.03 25.39
N ARG A 55 -22.16 -20.11 26.16
CA ARG A 55 -22.22 -20.09 27.63
C ARG A 55 -21.12 -19.23 28.24
N LYS A 56 -19.86 -19.41 27.81
CA LYS A 56 -18.68 -18.66 28.28
C LYS A 56 -18.85 -17.15 28.15
N TYR A 57 -19.36 -16.70 27.00
CA TYR A 57 -19.57 -15.28 26.73
C TYR A 57 -20.98 -14.78 27.09
N SER A 58 -21.86 -15.66 27.59
CA SER A 58 -23.27 -15.34 27.90
C SER A 58 -24.01 -14.73 26.70
N ILE A 59 -23.83 -15.34 25.53
CA ILE A 59 -24.50 -14.97 24.27
C ILE A 59 -25.44 -16.09 23.83
N SER A 60 -26.42 -15.77 22.99
CA SER A 60 -27.25 -16.79 22.34
C SER A 60 -26.57 -17.32 21.08
N ASP A 61 -26.84 -18.57 20.72
CA ASP A 61 -26.36 -19.18 19.47
C ASP A 61 -26.75 -18.33 18.25
N SER A 62 -27.97 -17.80 18.24
CA SER A 62 -28.46 -16.90 17.19
C SER A 62 -27.62 -15.62 17.05
N THR A 63 -27.12 -15.08 18.16
CA THR A 63 -26.25 -13.89 18.16
C THR A 63 -24.88 -14.24 17.59
N TYR A 64 -24.31 -15.39 17.99
CA TYR A 64 -23.04 -15.88 17.46
C TYR A 64 -23.11 -16.08 15.94
N TYR A 65 -24.10 -16.83 15.44
CA TYR A 65 -24.21 -17.10 14.01
C TYR A 65 -24.45 -15.84 13.18
N LYS A 66 -25.18 -14.86 13.73
CA LYS A 66 -25.33 -13.55 13.10
C LYS A 66 -23.97 -12.86 12.93
N TRP A 67 -23.18 -12.76 14.00
CA TRP A 67 -21.85 -12.14 13.93
C TRP A 67 -20.90 -12.92 13.02
N ASN A 68 -20.93 -14.25 13.06
CA ASN A 68 -20.12 -15.10 12.20
C ASN A 68 -20.44 -14.86 10.72
N LYS A 69 -21.73 -14.75 10.37
CA LYS A 69 -22.17 -14.43 9.01
C LYS A 69 -21.67 -13.06 8.57
N GLU A 70 -21.93 -12.02 9.36
CA GLU A 70 -21.49 -10.64 9.08
C GLU A 70 -19.98 -10.56 8.89
N PHE A 71 -19.22 -11.27 9.74
CA PHE A 71 -17.76 -11.32 9.67
C PHE A 71 -17.24 -11.99 8.39
N ILE A 72 -17.82 -13.12 7.99
CA ILE A 72 -17.43 -13.83 6.77
C ILE A 72 -17.81 -13.00 5.53
N GLU A 73 -18.99 -12.39 5.51
CA GLU A 73 -19.44 -11.52 4.41
C GLU A 73 -18.53 -10.30 4.24
N ALA A 74 -18.21 -9.61 5.34
CA ALA A 74 -17.28 -8.47 5.30
C ALA A 74 -15.89 -8.87 4.81
N ARG A 75 -15.38 -10.03 5.26
CA ARG A 75 -14.08 -10.56 4.80
C ARG A 75 -14.11 -10.89 3.31
N LYS A 76 -15.16 -11.57 2.82
CA LYS A 76 -15.32 -11.90 1.40
C LYS A 76 -15.40 -10.65 0.53
N ALA A 77 -16.27 -9.71 0.88
CA ALA A 77 -16.45 -8.46 0.15
C ALA A 77 -15.14 -7.67 0.03
N ARG A 78 -14.30 -7.67 1.08
CA ARG A 78 -12.98 -7.04 1.01
C ARG A 78 -12.01 -7.81 0.11
N LEU A 79 -11.94 -9.14 0.19
CA LEU A 79 -11.04 -9.93 -0.65
C LEU A 79 -11.42 -9.81 -2.14
N ASP A 80 -12.71 -9.82 -2.44
CA ASP A 80 -13.23 -9.61 -3.79
C ASP A 80 -12.95 -8.16 -4.26
N GLY A 81 -13.13 -7.18 -3.38
CA GLY A 81 -12.87 -5.77 -3.66
C GLY A 81 -11.39 -5.40 -3.83
N ASP A 82 -10.49 -5.99 -3.05
CA ASP A 82 -9.03 -5.78 -3.14
C ASP A 82 -8.50 -6.41 -4.44
N THR A 83 -9.05 -7.55 -4.88
CA THR A 83 -8.73 -8.16 -6.18
C THR A 83 -9.12 -7.24 -7.34
N VAL A 84 -10.27 -6.56 -7.25
CA VAL A 84 -10.75 -5.64 -8.30
C VAL A 84 -10.00 -4.30 -8.29
N ARG A 85 -9.64 -3.76 -7.12
CA ARG A 85 -8.91 -2.49 -7.02
C ARG A 85 -7.46 -2.59 -7.52
N GLU A 86 -6.76 -3.65 -7.16
CA GLU A 86 -5.37 -3.89 -7.61
C GLU A 86 -5.29 -4.19 -9.12
N ALA A 87 -6.27 -4.90 -9.68
CA ALA A 87 -6.25 -5.30 -11.08
C ALA A 87 -6.70 -4.21 -12.07
N THR A 88 -7.48 -3.21 -11.61
CA THR A 88 -8.25 -2.35 -12.52
C THR A 88 -8.27 -0.87 -12.21
N SER A 89 -7.54 -0.38 -11.20
CA SER A 89 -7.47 1.06 -10.95
C SER A 89 -6.96 1.80 -12.20
N ASP A 90 -7.72 2.79 -12.68
CA ASP A 90 -7.33 3.61 -13.83
C ASP A 90 -5.98 4.30 -13.60
N GLU A 91 -5.67 4.63 -12.35
CA GLU A 91 -4.36 5.12 -11.93
C GLU A 91 -3.24 4.12 -12.23
N VAL A 92 -3.46 2.82 -12.00
CA VAL A 92 -2.46 1.77 -12.31
C VAL A 92 -2.25 1.64 -13.82
N LYS A 93 -3.30 1.83 -14.62
CA LYS A 93 -3.18 1.83 -16.09
C LYS A 93 -2.41 3.06 -16.57
N GLU A 94 -2.75 4.25 -16.08
CA GLU A 94 -2.04 5.49 -16.44
C GLU A 94 -0.57 5.43 -16.02
N LEU A 95 -0.28 4.96 -14.80
CA LEU A 95 1.09 4.76 -14.32
C LEU A 95 1.87 3.77 -15.19
N ARG A 96 1.22 2.70 -15.68
CA ARG A 96 1.88 1.75 -16.61
C ARG A 96 2.19 2.40 -17.96
N HIS A 97 1.28 3.19 -18.52
CA HIS A 97 1.51 3.91 -19.78
C HIS A 97 2.63 4.95 -19.63
N GLU A 98 2.60 5.75 -18.56
CA GLU A 98 3.65 6.73 -18.30
C GLU A 98 5.00 6.04 -18.05
N ASN A 99 5.03 4.90 -17.37
CA ASN A 99 6.27 4.13 -17.17
C ASN A 99 6.87 3.65 -18.50
N ILE A 100 6.04 3.21 -19.45
CA ILE A 100 6.48 2.82 -20.79
C ILE A 100 7.05 4.04 -21.52
N ARG A 101 6.31 5.14 -21.56
CA ARG A 101 6.75 6.38 -22.21
C ARG A 101 8.06 6.91 -21.62
N LEU A 102 8.20 6.88 -20.30
CA LEU A 102 9.42 7.30 -19.61
C LEU A 102 10.61 6.36 -19.93
N LYS A 103 10.38 5.05 -19.99
CA LYS A 103 11.42 4.08 -20.39
C LYS A 103 11.90 4.31 -21.82
N GLU A 104 10.97 4.58 -22.74
CA GLU A 104 11.31 4.89 -24.14
C GLU A 104 12.12 6.19 -24.25
N ALA A 105 11.68 7.26 -23.58
CA ALA A 105 12.41 8.53 -23.56
C ALA A 105 13.81 8.40 -22.94
N LEU A 106 13.94 7.61 -21.86
CA LEU A 106 15.22 7.32 -21.23
C LEU A 106 16.14 6.53 -22.16
N ALA A 107 15.62 5.51 -22.84
CA ALA A 107 16.40 4.73 -23.80
C ALA A 107 16.93 5.62 -24.94
N ASP A 108 16.10 6.50 -25.50
CA ASP A 108 16.49 7.45 -26.54
C ASP A 108 17.54 8.46 -26.05
N LEU A 109 17.44 8.92 -24.79
CA LEU A 109 18.44 9.79 -24.18
C LEU A 109 19.78 9.06 -23.96
N VAL A 110 19.76 7.82 -23.48
CA VAL A 110 20.97 7.00 -23.26
C VAL A 110 21.70 6.76 -24.57
N VAL A 111 20.99 6.39 -25.64
CA VAL A 111 21.59 6.20 -26.97
C VAL A 111 22.26 7.49 -27.46
N ARG A 112 21.60 8.64 -27.32
CA ARG A 112 22.18 9.94 -27.70
C ARG A 112 23.42 10.28 -26.87
N TYR A 113 23.37 10.04 -25.56
CA TYR A 113 24.50 10.24 -24.67
C TYR A 113 25.70 9.38 -25.08
N ASP A 114 25.47 8.10 -25.39
CA ASP A 114 26.54 7.20 -25.82
C ASP A 114 27.18 7.63 -27.15
N VAL A 115 26.38 8.12 -28.10
CA VAL A 115 26.89 8.67 -29.36
C VAL A 115 27.76 9.90 -29.10
N VAL A 116 27.28 10.85 -28.29
CA VAL A 116 28.04 12.07 -27.96
C VAL A 116 29.33 11.73 -27.22
N LYS A 117 29.27 10.83 -26.24
CA LYS A 117 30.45 10.37 -25.49
C LYS A 117 31.47 9.69 -26.40
N LYS A 118 31.02 8.84 -27.32
CA LYS A 118 31.89 8.23 -28.33
C LYS A 118 32.51 9.29 -29.23
N LEU A 119 31.74 10.25 -29.74
CA LEU A 119 32.28 11.33 -30.54
C LEU A 119 33.29 12.17 -29.77
N GLU A 120 33.05 12.49 -28.50
CA GLU A 120 34.00 13.23 -27.68
C GLU A 120 35.30 12.45 -27.47
N THR A 121 35.23 11.15 -27.15
CA THR A 121 36.42 10.28 -27.07
C THR A 121 37.17 10.18 -28.41
N HIS A 122 36.46 10.15 -29.54
CA HIS A 122 37.09 10.11 -30.87
C HIS A 122 37.63 11.47 -31.31
N ARG A 123 37.01 12.58 -30.90
CA ARG A 123 37.50 13.97 -31.10
C ARG A 123 38.77 14.23 -30.29
N ILE A 124 38.88 13.60 -29.12
CA ILE A 124 40.10 13.62 -28.31
C ILE A 124 41.24 12.82 -28.97
N SER A 125 40.96 11.94 -29.94
CA SER A 125 41.86 11.52 -31.05
C SER A 125 43.14 10.73 -30.70
N PRO A 126 43.64 9.86 -31.61
CA PRO A 126 44.95 9.20 -31.52
C PRO A 126 46.15 10.15 -31.30
N MET A 127 46.00 11.44 -31.61
CA MET A 127 47.00 12.47 -31.27
C MET A 127 47.14 12.70 -29.76
N HIS A 128 46.05 12.64 -28.99
CA HIS A 128 46.11 12.74 -27.53
C HIS A 128 46.75 11.50 -26.91
N GLU A 129 46.47 10.32 -27.46
CA GLU A 129 47.06 9.07 -26.95
C GLU A 129 48.58 9.02 -27.20
N SER A 130 49.05 9.53 -28.34
CA SER A 130 50.48 9.73 -28.56
C SER A 130 51.05 10.83 -27.65
N TYR A 131 50.32 11.91 -27.42
CA TYR A 131 50.75 13.02 -26.56
C TYR A 131 50.91 12.62 -25.10
N ILE A 132 50.04 11.75 -24.58
CA ILE A 132 50.10 11.27 -23.18
C ILE A 132 51.33 10.37 -22.95
N ARG A 133 51.80 9.65 -23.98
CA ARG A 133 52.98 8.75 -23.89
C ARG A 133 54.34 9.47 -23.86
N TYR A 134 54.42 10.72 -24.30
CA TYR A 134 55.68 11.47 -24.24
C TYR A 134 56.04 11.88 -22.81
N SER A 135 57.31 11.77 -22.46
CA SER A 135 57.88 12.30 -21.22
C SER A 135 57.78 13.84 -21.19
N ALA A 136 57.92 14.45 -20.01
CA ALA A 136 57.89 15.90 -19.88
C ALA A 136 58.98 16.58 -20.73
N GLU A 137 60.17 15.98 -20.79
CA GLU A 137 61.31 16.48 -21.56
C GLU A 137 61.05 16.40 -23.08
N GLU A 138 60.42 15.32 -23.55
CA GLU A 138 60.04 15.15 -24.96
C GLU A 138 58.98 16.18 -25.38
N LYS A 139 58.00 16.44 -24.49
CA LYS A 139 56.98 17.48 -24.71
C LYS A 139 57.61 18.86 -24.81
N GLU A 140 58.51 19.20 -23.90
CA GLU A 140 59.24 20.48 -23.92
C GLU A 140 60.11 20.63 -25.17
N SER A 141 60.78 19.56 -25.62
CA SER A 141 61.59 19.58 -26.86
C SER A 141 60.73 19.86 -28.10
N ILE A 142 59.53 19.27 -28.19
CA ILE A 142 58.60 19.51 -29.30
C ILE A 142 58.14 20.98 -29.29
N VAL A 143 57.75 21.50 -28.13
CA VAL A 143 57.33 22.90 -27.97
C VAL A 143 58.45 23.87 -28.33
N LEU A 144 59.68 23.61 -27.87
CA LEU A 144 60.85 24.42 -28.19
C LEU A 144 61.20 24.40 -29.68
N THR A 145 61.03 23.23 -30.33
CA THR A 145 61.28 23.10 -31.77
C THR A 145 60.26 23.92 -32.56
N VAL A 146 58.97 23.86 -32.20
CA VAL A 146 57.90 24.66 -32.82
C VAL A 146 58.12 26.16 -32.60
N LYS A 147 58.42 26.58 -31.36
CA LYS A 147 58.73 27.99 -31.05
C LYS A 147 59.95 28.53 -31.80
N ARG A 148 60.93 27.66 -32.12
CA ARG A 148 62.12 28.04 -32.90
C ARG A 148 61.85 28.08 -34.40
N SER A 149 60.87 27.33 -34.89
CA SER A 149 60.46 27.31 -36.30
C SER A 149 59.32 28.27 -36.62
N GLU A 150 58.73 28.96 -35.64
CA GLU A 150 57.87 30.13 -35.86
C GLU A 150 58.73 31.28 -36.42
N PRO A 151 58.56 31.68 -37.70
CA PRO A 151 59.27 32.82 -38.23
C PRO A 151 58.77 34.08 -37.52
N GLU A 152 59.69 34.93 -37.05
CA GLU A 152 59.42 36.26 -36.51
C GLU A 152 58.80 37.17 -37.60
N TYR A 153 57.51 37.00 -37.87
CA TYR A 153 56.69 37.99 -38.56
C TYR A 153 55.89 38.75 -37.51
N CYS A 154 56.54 39.78 -36.95
CA CYS A 154 55.98 41.08 -36.57
C CYS A 154 56.82 41.70 -35.45
N SER A 155 57.98 42.26 -35.80
CA SER A 155 58.60 43.31 -35.00
C SER A 155 59.35 44.26 -35.92
N GLY A 156 58.78 45.45 -36.09
CA GLY A 156 59.55 46.63 -36.49
C GLY A 156 58.96 47.46 -37.61
N THR A 157 58.38 48.59 -37.19
CA THR A 157 58.37 49.93 -37.82
C THR A 157 57.58 50.15 -39.10
#